data_AF-A0A9Q1DKX0-F1
#
_entry.id   AF-A0A9Q1DKX0-F1
#
_cell.length_a   1.000
_cell.length_b   1.000
_cell.length_c   1.000
_cell.angle_alpha   90.00
_cell.angle_beta   90.00
_cell.angle_gamma   90.00
#
_symmetry.space_group_name_H-M   'P 1'
#
loop_
_entity.id
_entity.type
_entity.pdbx_description
1 polymer ?
#
loop_
_entity_poly.entity_id
_entity_poly.type
_entity_poly.pdbx_seq_one_letter_code
_entity_poly.pdbx_strand_id
1 'polypeptide(L)'
;MTGLMGIMGVPGPKGPPGLEGRRGCVGDKGMIGEPGPKGLPGDPVFRPTPGPPGPPGPIGPPGPPGFPGNPGNVGTVGIIGRKGQPGSPGLPGVDGALGPAGAPGDPGADGVRGFVGPQGIPGPPGEKGFPGSSRANGYGFLLVMHSQSEEIPICPVNMVTMWNGYSLLYMEGQGKARPQDLGRAGSCLRIFSTMPFSYCNMAACNYASRNDKSYWLSTTAATPMMPVSGAEIRQHVSRCVVCEAPSPAVAVHSQEPSTPPCPSRWRSLWTGYSFLMHQGGGQSLTSPGSCLRDFRSQPSIECQGPRGTCHYFTNAYSFWLTRVGAAEQFSPAPASNTLKEAWQQRQTTSRCNVCIRE
;
A
#
# COMPACT_ATOMS: atom_id res chain seq x y z
N MET A 1 -82.23 1.09 58.43
CA MET A 1 -81.50 0.78 57.18
C MET A 1 -80.05 0.56 57.56
N THR A 2 -79.51 -0.64 57.34
CA THR A 2 -78.12 -0.99 57.66
C THR A 2 -77.40 -1.33 56.36
N GLY A 3 -76.43 -0.50 55.97
CA GLY A 3 -75.66 -0.69 54.75
C GLY A 3 -74.68 -1.86 54.88
N LEU A 4 -74.67 -2.76 53.89
CA LEU A 4 -73.71 -3.86 53.80
C LEU A 4 -72.30 -3.31 53.54
N MET A 5 -71.30 -3.81 54.28
CA MET A 5 -69.89 -3.49 54.00
C MET A 5 -69.50 -3.97 52.60
N GLY A 6 -68.77 -3.12 51.87
CA GLY A 6 -68.25 -3.45 50.55
C GLY A 6 -67.23 -4.58 50.60
N ILE A 7 -67.33 -5.51 49.64
CA ILE A 7 -66.39 -6.62 49.47
C ILE A 7 -64.98 -6.12 49.17
N MET A 8 -63.98 -6.75 49.79
CA MET A 8 -62.57 -6.41 49.61
C MET A 8 -62.10 -6.79 48.20
N GLY A 9 -61.42 -5.86 47.51
CA GLY A 9 -60.92 -6.07 46.16
C GLY A 9 -59.91 -7.22 46.08
N VAL A 10 -60.03 -8.06 45.05
CA VAL A 10 -59.08 -9.15 44.79
C VAL A 10 -57.67 -8.62 44.51
N PRO A 11 -56.61 -9.33 44.95
CA PRO A 11 -55.22 -8.95 44.65
C PRO A 11 -54.97 -8.80 43.15
N GLY A 12 -54.17 -7.80 42.78
CA GLY A 12 -53.77 -7.60 41.38
C GLY A 12 -52.99 -8.81 40.84
N PRO A 13 -53.12 -9.12 39.54
CA PRO A 13 -52.44 -10.26 38.93
C PRO A 13 -50.91 -10.11 39.02
N LYS A 14 -50.22 -11.23 39.16
CA LYS A 14 -48.75 -11.29 39.15
C LYS A 14 -48.23 -10.68 37.85
N GLY A 15 -47.22 -9.81 37.96
CA GLY A 15 -46.58 -9.20 36.78
C GLY A 15 -46.02 -10.26 35.82
N PRO A 16 -46.00 -9.97 34.50
CA PRO A 16 -45.52 -10.92 33.50
C PRO A 16 -44.04 -11.28 33.73
N PRO A 17 -43.58 -12.46 33.28
CA PRO A 17 -42.17 -12.81 33.28
C PRO A 17 -41.32 -11.78 32.54
N GLY A 18 -40.07 -11.59 32.99
CA GLY A 18 -39.11 -10.75 32.28
C GLY A 18 -38.83 -11.28 30.86
N LEU A 19 -38.53 -10.37 29.93
CA LEU A 19 -38.21 -10.73 28.55
C LEU A 19 -36.93 -11.60 28.49
N GLU A 20 -36.96 -12.62 27.64
CA GLU A 20 -35.83 -13.52 27.42
C GLU A 20 -34.62 -12.75 26.86
N GLY A 21 -33.43 -13.06 27.37
CA GLY A 21 -32.18 -12.41 26.95
C GLY A 21 -31.89 -12.67 25.47
N ARG A 22 -31.50 -11.62 24.73
CA ARG A 22 -31.15 -11.77 23.30
C ARG A 22 -29.95 -12.70 23.16
N ARG A 23 -30.09 -13.72 22.29
CA ARG A 23 -29.00 -14.64 21.90
C ARG A 23 -27.81 -13.83 21.38
N GLY A 24 -26.61 -14.15 21.87
CA GLY A 24 -25.37 -13.51 21.42
C GLY A 24 -25.11 -13.70 19.92
N CYS A 25 -24.37 -12.77 19.33
CA CYS A 25 -23.97 -12.83 17.92
C CYS A 25 -23.12 -14.09 17.64
N VAL A 26 -23.28 -14.66 16.45
CA VAL A 26 -22.39 -15.74 15.97
C VAL A 26 -21.01 -15.15 15.74
N GLY A 27 -19.96 -15.80 16.26
CA GLY A 27 -18.57 -15.36 16.08
C GLY A 27 -18.10 -15.48 14.63
N ASP A 28 -17.16 -14.61 14.26
CA ASP A 28 -16.63 -14.56 12.89
C ASP A 28 -15.96 -15.88 12.46
N LYS A 29 -16.10 -16.19 11.16
CA LYS A 29 -15.48 -17.38 10.57
C LYS A 29 -13.95 -17.18 10.53
N GLY A 30 -13.21 -18.17 11.08
CA GLY A 30 -11.75 -18.16 11.07
C GLY A 30 -11.15 -18.01 9.67
N MET A 31 -10.01 -17.32 9.61
CA MET A 31 -9.28 -17.07 8.36
C MET A 31 -8.83 -18.37 7.68
N ILE A 32 -8.77 -18.35 6.35
CA ILE A 32 -8.21 -19.45 5.56
C ILE A 32 -6.70 -19.51 5.81
N GLY A 33 -6.18 -20.70 6.14
CA GLY A 33 -4.74 -20.90 6.36
C GLY A 33 -3.91 -20.66 5.10
N GLU A 34 -2.66 -20.24 5.28
CA GLU A 34 -1.79 -19.93 4.14
C GLU A 34 -1.46 -21.18 3.30
N PRO A 35 -1.27 -21.03 1.97
CA PRO A 35 -0.81 -22.13 1.12
C PRO A 35 0.54 -22.68 1.58
N GLY A 36 0.68 -24.01 1.56
CA GLY A 36 1.92 -24.68 1.93
C GLY A 36 3.11 -24.27 1.03
N PRO A 37 4.36 -24.34 1.56
CA PRO A 37 5.55 -23.96 0.81
C PRO A 37 5.73 -24.84 -0.44
N LYS A 38 6.15 -24.21 -1.54
CA LYS A 38 6.43 -24.90 -2.80
C LYS A 38 7.62 -25.84 -2.65
N GLY A 39 7.47 -27.08 -3.12
CA GLY A 39 8.54 -28.09 -3.04
C GLY A 39 9.85 -27.66 -3.72
N LEU A 40 10.97 -28.16 -3.18
CA LEU A 40 12.30 -27.89 -3.71
C LEU A 40 12.45 -28.43 -5.14
N PRO A 41 13.19 -27.72 -6.04
CA PRO A 41 13.52 -28.25 -7.36
C PRO A 41 14.36 -29.54 -7.24
N GLY A 42 14.05 -30.54 -8.07
CA GLY A 42 14.85 -31.77 -8.13
C GLY A 42 16.07 -31.64 -9.05
N ASP A 43 17.15 -32.33 -8.70
CA ASP A 43 18.38 -32.39 -9.49
C ASP A 43 18.19 -33.15 -10.83
N PRO A 44 18.91 -32.77 -11.91
CA PRO A 44 18.49 -33.11 -13.27
C PRO A 44 19.13 -34.39 -13.85
N VAL A 45 18.68 -35.59 -13.45
CA VAL A 45 19.01 -36.85 -14.16
C VAL A 45 17.82 -37.83 -14.23
N PHE A 46 17.38 -38.13 -15.47
CA PHE A 46 16.52 -39.25 -15.93
C PHE A 46 15.07 -39.42 -15.41
N ARG A 47 14.13 -39.33 -16.37
CA ARG A 47 12.73 -39.84 -16.41
C ARG A 47 11.81 -39.49 -15.21
N PRO A 48 10.86 -38.55 -15.36
CA PRO A 48 9.88 -38.26 -14.31
C PRO A 48 8.74 -39.27 -14.30
N THR A 49 8.70 -40.15 -13.29
CA THR A 49 7.42 -40.60 -12.72
C THR A 49 6.86 -39.50 -11.81
N PRO A 50 5.56 -39.19 -11.85
CA PRO A 50 4.96 -38.25 -10.89
C PRO A 50 5.20 -38.72 -9.45
N GLY A 51 5.71 -37.82 -8.60
CA GLY A 51 5.86 -38.08 -7.17
C GLY A 51 4.50 -38.26 -6.49
N PRO A 52 4.41 -39.05 -5.40
CA PRO A 52 3.15 -39.23 -4.66
C PRO A 52 2.66 -37.89 -4.09
N PRO A 53 1.32 -37.71 -3.92
CA PRO A 53 0.77 -36.53 -3.27
C PRO A 53 1.37 -36.30 -1.88
N GLY A 54 1.59 -35.03 -1.52
CA GLY A 54 2.05 -34.66 -0.18
C GLY A 54 1.03 -35.04 0.91
N PRO A 55 1.49 -35.32 2.14
CA PRO A 55 0.59 -35.66 3.25
C PRO A 55 -0.35 -34.49 3.60
N PRO A 56 -1.56 -34.76 4.12
CA PRO A 56 -2.46 -33.72 4.61
C PRO A 56 -1.82 -32.82 5.67
N GLY A 57 -2.17 -31.53 5.66
CA GLY A 57 -1.74 -30.58 6.69
C GLY A 57 -2.33 -30.90 8.08
N PRO A 58 -1.66 -30.48 9.17
CA PRO A 58 -2.14 -30.71 10.53
C PRO A 58 -3.45 -29.96 10.81
N ILE A 59 -4.27 -30.52 11.70
CA ILE A 59 -5.53 -29.92 12.16
C ILE A 59 -5.21 -28.65 12.97
N GLY A 60 -5.91 -27.55 12.68
CA GLY A 60 -5.73 -26.28 13.38
C GLY A 60 -6.16 -26.33 14.86
N PRO A 61 -5.60 -25.45 15.72
CA PRO A 61 -5.93 -25.44 17.14
C PRO A 61 -7.40 -25.04 17.41
N PRO A 62 -8.01 -25.49 18.52
CA PRO A 62 -9.34 -25.06 18.93
C PRO A 62 -9.42 -23.54 19.14
N GLY A 63 -10.58 -22.95 18.83
CA GLY A 63 -10.86 -21.54 19.10
C GLY A 63 -10.95 -21.24 20.60
N PRO A 64 -10.71 -19.98 21.02
CA PRO A 64 -10.78 -19.58 22.42
C PRO A 64 -12.22 -19.67 22.98
N PRO A 65 -12.39 -19.89 24.29
CA PRO A 65 -13.71 -19.86 24.94
C PRO A 65 -14.41 -18.51 24.78
N GLY A 66 -15.75 -18.53 24.67
CA GLY A 66 -16.56 -17.31 24.65
C GLY A 66 -16.57 -16.57 25.98
N PHE A 67 -16.77 -15.25 25.93
CA PHE A 67 -16.82 -14.42 27.13
C PHE A 67 -18.07 -14.72 28.00
N PRO A 68 -17.98 -14.58 29.34
CA PRO A 68 -19.13 -14.73 30.24
C PRO A 68 -20.23 -13.70 29.96
N GLY A 69 -21.49 -14.09 30.17
CA GLY A 69 -22.63 -13.19 30.10
C GLY A 69 -22.67 -12.20 31.28
N ASN A 70 -23.21 -11.00 31.04
CA ASN A 70 -23.36 -9.98 32.07
C ASN A 70 -24.37 -10.40 33.17
N PRO A 71 -24.16 -10.02 34.45
CA PRO A 71 -25.12 -10.29 35.52
C PRO A 71 -26.48 -9.62 35.28
N GLY A 72 -27.55 -10.28 35.74
CA GLY A 72 -28.90 -9.71 35.72
C GLY A 72 -29.10 -8.59 36.75
N ASN A 73 -29.98 -7.64 36.44
CA ASN A 73 -30.28 -6.51 37.33
C ASN A 73 -31.02 -6.96 38.61
N VAL A 74 -30.70 -6.34 39.74
CA VAL A 74 -31.28 -6.63 41.06
C VAL A 74 -32.73 -6.10 41.15
N GLY A 75 -33.64 -6.92 41.67
CA GLY A 75 -35.04 -6.54 41.89
C GLY A 75 -35.23 -5.57 43.04
N THR A 76 -36.19 -4.65 42.91
CA THR A 76 -36.51 -3.62 43.93
C THR A 76 -37.23 -4.19 45.15
N VAL A 77 -36.87 -3.70 46.33
CA VAL A 77 -37.37 -4.16 47.65
C VAL A 77 -38.83 -3.74 47.91
N GLY A 78 -39.65 -4.66 48.42
CA GLY A 78 -41.02 -4.40 48.86
C GLY A 78 -41.11 -3.80 50.29
N ILE A 79 -42.12 -2.97 50.53
CA ILE A 79 -42.27 -2.16 51.76
C ILE A 79 -42.89 -2.99 52.91
N ILE A 80 -42.50 -2.67 54.16
CA ILE A 80 -42.84 -3.41 55.39
C ILE A 80 -44.27 -3.13 55.90
N GLY A 81 -45.01 -4.19 56.28
CA GLY A 81 -46.22 -4.11 57.12
C GLY A 81 -45.95 -4.55 58.57
N ARG A 82 -46.60 -3.93 59.57
CA ARG A 82 -46.33 -4.14 61.01
C ARG A 82 -47.36 -5.03 61.74
N LYS A 83 -46.80 -6.03 62.45
CA LYS A 83 -47.21 -6.79 63.67
C LYS A 83 -48.67 -6.82 64.19
N GLY A 84 -49.11 -8.04 64.54
CA GLY A 84 -50.05 -8.36 65.63
C GLY A 84 -49.64 -9.66 66.36
N GLN A 85 -49.98 -9.82 67.65
CA GLN A 85 -49.69 -10.96 68.56
C GLN A 85 -50.92 -11.15 69.48
N PRO A 86 -51.02 -12.20 70.33
CA PRO A 86 -50.78 -13.64 70.13
C PRO A 86 -51.98 -14.50 70.63
N GLY A 87 -51.88 -15.84 70.58
CA GLY A 87 -52.79 -16.76 71.28
C GLY A 87 -52.16 -18.15 71.46
N SER A 88 -52.35 -18.77 72.64
CA SER A 88 -51.73 -20.04 73.07
C SER A 88 -52.73 -20.85 73.92
N PRO A 89 -52.40 -22.07 74.42
CA PRO A 89 -51.94 -23.26 73.71
C PRO A 89 -52.88 -24.47 73.94
N GLY A 90 -52.63 -25.60 73.26
CA GLY A 90 -53.25 -26.91 73.57
C GLY A 90 -52.21 -28.04 73.52
N LEU A 91 -52.17 -28.88 74.56
CA LEU A 91 -51.29 -30.05 74.74
C LEU A 91 -52.15 -31.35 74.74
N PRO A 92 -51.57 -32.57 74.80
CA PRO A 92 -50.97 -33.24 73.64
C PRO A 92 -51.59 -34.64 73.40
N GLY A 93 -51.25 -35.28 72.28
CA GLY A 93 -51.52 -36.69 72.01
C GLY A 93 -50.43 -37.26 71.09
N VAL A 94 -49.80 -38.35 71.50
CA VAL A 94 -48.64 -38.95 70.83
C VAL A 94 -49.08 -40.21 70.08
N ASP A 95 -48.60 -40.42 68.84
CA ASP A 95 -47.91 -41.66 68.43
C ASP A 95 -47.60 -41.72 66.92
N GLY A 96 -46.56 -42.49 66.59
CA GLY A 96 -46.31 -43.02 65.24
C GLY A 96 -45.44 -42.15 64.32
N ALA A 97 -44.15 -42.52 64.19
CA ALA A 97 -43.26 -41.90 63.22
C ALA A 97 -43.68 -42.22 61.76
N LEU A 98 -44.00 -41.18 60.98
CA LEU A 98 -44.25 -41.30 59.55
C LEU A 98 -42.92 -41.37 58.77
N GLY A 99 -42.86 -42.23 57.75
CA GLY A 99 -41.62 -42.56 57.04
C GLY A 99 -40.97 -41.38 56.28
N PRO A 100 -39.68 -41.54 55.88
CA PRO A 100 -38.91 -40.48 55.20
C PRO A 100 -39.53 -40.08 53.85
N ALA A 101 -39.31 -38.81 53.49
CA ALA A 101 -39.83 -38.23 52.25
C ALA A 101 -39.31 -38.95 50.99
N GLY A 102 -40.17 -39.04 49.97
CA GLY A 102 -39.79 -39.57 48.66
C GLY A 102 -38.69 -38.74 48.00
N ALA A 103 -37.84 -39.40 47.21
CA ALA A 103 -36.74 -38.75 46.50
C ALA A 103 -37.24 -37.70 45.48
N PRO A 104 -36.46 -36.64 45.20
CA PRO A 104 -36.73 -35.72 44.10
C PRO A 104 -36.85 -36.48 42.77
N GLY A 105 -37.81 -36.09 41.92
CA GLY A 105 -37.94 -36.66 40.59
C GLY A 105 -36.74 -36.32 39.69
N ASP A 106 -36.42 -37.23 38.77
CA ASP A 106 -35.26 -37.10 37.89
C ASP A 106 -35.32 -35.83 37.00
N PRO A 107 -34.16 -35.23 36.65
CA PRO A 107 -34.10 -34.14 35.68
C PRO A 107 -34.73 -34.56 34.34
N GLY A 108 -35.51 -33.65 33.75
CA GLY A 108 -36.09 -33.86 32.42
C GLY A 108 -35.01 -34.07 31.36
N ALA A 109 -35.26 -34.99 30.43
CA ALA A 109 -34.29 -35.39 29.40
C ALA A 109 -33.84 -34.22 28.51
N ASP A 110 -32.56 -34.26 28.09
CA ASP A 110 -31.96 -33.24 27.22
C ASP A 110 -32.76 -33.02 25.94
N GLY A 111 -33.00 -31.75 25.61
CA GLY A 111 -33.73 -31.36 24.41
C GLY A 111 -33.02 -31.83 23.14
N VAL A 112 -33.77 -32.47 22.23
CA VAL A 112 -33.25 -33.03 20.98
C VAL A 112 -32.52 -31.96 20.17
N ARG A 113 -31.25 -32.23 19.81
CA ARG A 113 -30.43 -31.32 18.99
C ARG A 113 -31.12 -31.02 17.67
N GLY A 114 -31.48 -29.76 17.44
CA GLY A 114 -32.11 -29.31 16.21
C GLY A 114 -31.28 -29.65 14.96
N PHE A 115 -31.96 -30.06 13.90
CA PHE A 115 -31.33 -30.41 12.63
C PHE A 115 -30.52 -29.25 12.04
N VAL A 116 -29.39 -29.58 11.41
CA VAL A 116 -28.59 -28.61 10.66
C VAL A 116 -29.42 -28.10 9.48
N GLY A 117 -29.64 -26.79 9.43
CA GLY A 117 -30.35 -26.16 8.30
C GLY A 117 -29.62 -26.43 6.97
N PRO A 118 -30.35 -26.56 5.86
CA PRO A 118 -29.73 -26.85 4.56
C PRO A 118 -28.70 -25.77 4.19
N GLN A 119 -27.62 -26.21 3.55
CA GLN A 119 -26.55 -25.32 3.10
C GLN A 119 -27.13 -24.22 2.18
N GLY A 120 -26.88 -22.96 2.52
CA GLY A 120 -27.31 -21.83 1.71
C GLY A 120 -26.79 -21.95 0.28
N ILE A 121 -27.67 -21.70 -0.69
CA ILE A 121 -27.35 -21.76 -2.12
C ILE A 121 -26.18 -20.80 -2.38
N PRO A 122 -25.13 -21.22 -3.13
CA PRO A 122 -24.06 -20.31 -3.54
C PRO A 122 -24.64 -19.06 -4.19
N GLY A 123 -24.18 -17.89 -3.77
CA GLY A 123 -24.56 -16.63 -4.42
C GLY A 123 -24.24 -16.69 -5.92
N PRO A 124 -25.04 -16.05 -6.78
CA PRO A 124 -24.76 -16.03 -8.21
C PRO A 124 -23.33 -15.52 -8.46
N PRO A 125 -22.62 -16.03 -9.48
CA PRO A 125 -21.33 -15.48 -9.86
C PRO A 125 -21.47 -13.97 -10.04
N GLY A 126 -20.63 -13.19 -9.35
CA GLY A 126 -20.63 -11.74 -9.48
C GLY A 126 -20.53 -11.35 -10.95
N GLU A 127 -21.30 -10.34 -11.36
CA GLU A 127 -21.36 -9.94 -12.77
C GLU A 127 -19.96 -9.80 -13.33
N LYS A 128 -19.73 -10.42 -14.49
CA LYS A 128 -18.45 -10.36 -15.18
C LYS A 128 -18.16 -8.89 -15.45
N GLY A 129 -17.24 -8.33 -14.67
CA GLY A 129 -16.91 -6.90 -14.73
C GLY A 129 -16.73 -6.47 -16.18
N PHE A 130 -17.36 -5.35 -16.55
CA PHE A 130 -17.47 -4.89 -17.93
C PHE A 130 -16.18 -5.17 -18.70
N PRO A 131 -16.24 -5.88 -19.85
CA PRO A 131 -15.07 -6.07 -20.69
C PRO A 131 -14.45 -4.70 -20.94
N GLY A 132 -13.24 -4.48 -20.42
CA GLY A 132 -12.60 -3.17 -20.45
C GLY A 132 -12.59 -2.67 -21.90
N SER A 133 -13.34 -1.59 -22.15
CA SER A 133 -13.84 -1.18 -23.47
C SER A 133 -12.89 -1.55 -24.60
N SER A 134 -13.14 -2.69 -25.25
CA SER A 134 -12.25 -3.27 -26.25
C SER A 134 -12.41 -2.56 -27.60
N ARG A 135 -12.05 -1.27 -27.62
CA ARG A 135 -11.37 -0.70 -28.77
C ARG A 135 -10.00 -1.38 -28.85
N ALA A 136 -9.91 -2.41 -29.69
CA ALA A 136 -8.63 -2.94 -30.10
C ALA A 136 -7.82 -1.80 -30.74
N ASN A 137 -6.74 -1.41 -30.05
CA ASN A 137 -5.61 -0.52 -30.42
C ASN A 137 -5.06 0.30 -29.22
N GLY A 138 -5.23 -0.17 -27.98
CA GLY A 138 -4.44 0.32 -26.85
C GLY A 138 -3.03 -0.26 -26.89
N TYR A 139 -2.02 0.55 -27.19
CA TYR A 139 -0.64 0.11 -27.28
C TYR A 139 -0.01 0.15 -25.89
N GLY A 140 0.17 -1.02 -25.27
CA GLY A 140 0.49 -1.17 -23.84
C GLY A 140 1.87 -0.70 -23.37
N PHE A 141 2.56 0.21 -24.07
CA PHE A 141 3.84 0.77 -23.67
C PHE A 141 3.68 2.22 -23.19
N LEU A 142 4.43 2.59 -22.16
CA LEU A 142 4.47 3.95 -21.65
C LEU A 142 5.80 4.61 -22.04
N LEU A 143 5.71 5.77 -22.67
CA LEU A 143 6.85 6.68 -22.86
C LEU A 143 6.79 7.76 -21.78
N VAL A 144 7.89 8.00 -21.09
CA VAL A 144 8.04 9.13 -20.17
C VAL A 144 9.04 10.12 -20.75
N MET A 145 8.72 11.40 -20.63
CA MET A 145 9.63 12.49 -20.99
C MET A 145 9.66 13.54 -19.88
N HIS A 146 10.86 14.06 -19.64
CA HIS A 146 11.13 15.15 -18.72
C HIS A 146 11.58 16.37 -19.52
N SER A 147 11.08 17.56 -19.20
CA SER A 147 11.35 18.77 -19.98
C SER A 147 12.61 19.53 -19.56
N GLN A 148 13.12 19.28 -18.35
CA GLN A 148 14.17 20.09 -17.70
C GLN A 148 13.80 21.59 -17.63
N SER A 149 12.49 21.88 -17.56
CA SER A 149 11.89 23.22 -17.51
C SER A 149 10.54 23.22 -16.78
N GLU A 150 9.97 24.42 -16.58
CA GLU A 150 8.63 24.60 -15.99
C GLU A 150 7.48 24.21 -16.92
N GLU A 151 7.77 24.03 -18.21
CA GLU A 151 6.82 23.70 -19.26
C GLU A 151 6.61 22.18 -19.35
N ILE A 152 5.36 21.76 -19.59
CA ILE A 152 5.02 20.35 -19.74
C ILE A 152 5.51 19.88 -21.13
N PRO A 153 6.31 18.81 -21.23
CA PRO A 153 6.73 18.30 -22.54
C PRO A 153 5.53 17.71 -23.30
N ILE A 154 5.45 17.97 -24.60
CA ILE A 154 4.36 17.52 -25.47
C ILE A 154 4.65 16.10 -25.98
N CYS A 155 3.67 15.20 -25.89
CA CYS A 155 3.79 13.84 -26.42
C CYS A 155 4.09 13.82 -27.93
N PRO A 156 4.91 12.88 -28.44
CA PRO A 156 5.19 12.78 -29.88
C PRO A 156 3.92 12.47 -30.69
N VAL A 157 3.97 12.76 -31.98
CA VAL A 157 2.88 12.43 -32.93
C VAL A 157 2.54 10.93 -32.85
N ASN A 158 1.23 10.64 -32.91
CA ASN A 158 0.62 9.31 -32.74
C ASN A 158 0.82 8.68 -31.34
N MET A 159 0.99 9.50 -30.29
CA MET A 159 0.98 9.08 -28.89
C MET A 159 -0.05 9.87 -28.09
N VAL A 160 -0.76 9.23 -27.16
CA VAL A 160 -1.81 9.86 -26.34
C VAL A 160 -1.25 10.28 -24.99
N THR A 161 -1.50 11.51 -24.55
CA THR A 161 -1.12 11.95 -23.20
C THR A 161 -1.97 11.26 -22.13
N MET A 162 -1.31 10.53 -21.23
CA MET A 162 -1.96 9.83 -20.12
C MET A 162 -2.06 10.73 -18.87
N TRP A 163 -0.97 11.42 -18.51
CA TRP A 163 -0.95 12.51 -17.53
C TRP A 163 0.32 13.35 -17.65
N ASN A 164 0.32 14.49 -16.98
CA ASN A 164 1.50 15.31 -16.74
C ASN A 164 1.77 15.43 -15.23
N GLY A 165 2.97 15.90 -14.87
CA GLY A 165 3.40 15.95 -13.48
C GLY A 165 4.73 16.67 -13.27
N TYR A 166 5.43 16.25 -12.22
CA TYR A 166 6.72 16.73 -11.78
C TYR A 166 7.73 15.57 -11.73
N SER A 167 8.97 15.88 -12.02
CA SER A 167 10.03 14.90 -12.29
C SER A 167 10.71 14.42 -11.01
N LEU A 168 10.18 13.38 -10.38
CA LEU A 168 10.80 12.74 -9.23
C LEU A 168 12.04 11.94 -9.68
N LEU A 169 13.19 12.22 -9.06
CA LEU A 169 14.41 11.45 -9.29
C LEU A 169 14.58 10.36 -8.21
N TYR A 170 14.51 10.74 -6.93
CA TYR A 170 14.56 9.78 -5.82
C TYR A 170 13.96 10.34 -4.53
N MET A 171 13.63 9.43 -3.62
CA MET A 171 13.24 9.73 -2.24
C MET A 171 14.31 9.20 -1.29
N GLU A 172 14.57 9.88 -0.18
CA GLU A 172 15.52 9.44 0.83
C GLU A 172 14.83 9.40 2.20
N GLY A 173 14.59 8.19 2.69
CA GLY A 173 13.98 7.94 3.99
C GLY A 173 14.96 7.21 4.90
N GLN A 174 15.17 7.72 6.11
CA GLN A 174 16.10 7.15 7.10
C GLN A 174 17.55 7.02 6.58
N GLY A 175 17.99 7.96 5.73
CA GLY A 175 19.30 7.92 5.07
C GLY A 175 19.44 6.86 3.97
N LYS A 176 18.34 6.21 3.55
CA LYS A 176 18.32 5.24 2.44
C LYS A 176 17.62 5.84 1.24
N ALA A 177 18.37 6.00 0.14
CA ALA A 177 17.82 6.44 -1.13
C ALA A 177 17.00 5.33 -1.82
N ARG A 178 15.92 5.74 -2.49
CA ARG A 178 15.07 4.90 -3.35
C ARG A 178 14.87 5.64 -4.69
N PRO A 179 15.68 5.35 -5.70
CA PRO A 179 15.62 6.00 -7.00
C PRO A 179 14.42 5.55 -7.82
N GLN A 180 13.97 6.43 -8.71
CA GLN A 180 13.08 6.13 -9.82
C GLN A 180 13.89 6.15 -11.13
N ASP A 181 13.59 5.20 -12.00
CA ASP A 181 14.07 5.20 -13.39
C ASP A 181 13.29 6.28 -14.16
N LEU A 182 13.99 7.29 -14.68
CA LEU A 182 13.39 8.44 -15.37
C LEU A 182 12.66 8.04 -16.66
N GLY A 183 12.94 6.86 -17.24
CA GLY A 183 12.16 6.36 -18.37
C GLY A 183 10.88 5.62 -17.98
N ARG A 184 10.56 5.50 -16.68
CA ARG A 184 9.37 4.80 -16.17
C ARG A 184 8.39 5.75 -15.51
N ALA A 185 7.10 5.43 -15.63
CA ALA A 185 5.99 6.28 -15.16
C ALA A 185 6.08 6.72 -13.68
N GLY A 186 6.79 5.97 -12.82
CA GLY A 186 7.03 6.31 -11.41
C GLY A 186 7.89 7.57 -11.19
N SER A 187 8.67 8.01 -12.18
CA SER A 187 9.38 9.29 -12.14
C SER A 187 8.48 10.50 -12.36
N CYS A 188 7.22 10.32 -12.79
CA CYS A 188 6.33 11.41 -13.16
C CYS A 188 5.13 11.53 -12.21
N LEU A 189 5.34 12.15 -11.05
CA LEU A 189 4.30 12.34 -10.04
C LEU A 189 3.38 13.50 -10.40
N ARG A 190 2.06 13.27 -10.40
CA ARG A 190 1.05 14.29 -10.73
C ARG A 190 1.07 15.50 -9.80
N ILE A 191 1.40 15.29 -8.53
CA ILE A 191 1.40 16.30 -7.47
C ILE A 191 2.82 16.40 -6.91
N PHE A 192 3.32 17.63 -6.82
CA PHE A 192 4.58 17.93 -6.14
C PHE A 192 4.36 18.07 -4.63
N SER A 193 5.33 17.58 -3.84
CA SER A 193 5.48 17.89 -2.42
C SER A 193 6.96 17.79 -2.06
N THR A 194 7.45 18.64 -1.16
CA THR A 194 8.79 18.47 -0.57
C THR A 194 8.90 17.18 0.24
N MET A 195 7.77 16.66 0.73
CA MET A 195 7.63 15.36 1.38
C MET A 195 6.49 14.56 0.72
N PRO A 196 6.75 13.77 -0.34
CA PRO A 196 5.72 13.02 -1.06
C PRO A 196 5.37 11.67 -0.41
N PHE A 197 5.88 11.37 0.79
CA PHE A 197 5.66 10.10 1.49
C PHE A 197 5.56 10.27 3.01
N SER A 198 4.95 9.29 3.66
CA SER A 198 4.96 9.07 5.12
C SER A 198 5.71 7.78 5.46
N TYR A 199 6.16 7.62 6.70
CA TYR A 199 6.69 6.35 7.20
C TYR A 199 5.84 5.82 8.36
N CYS A 200 5.71 4.51 8.47
CA CYS A 200 4.95 3.85 9.52
C CYS A 200 5.80 2.80 10.24
N ASN A 201 5.51 2.58 11.52
CA ASN A 201 5.93 1.41 12.28
C ASN A 201 4.67 0.69 12.80
N MET A 202 4.84 -0.36 13.62
CA MET A 202 3.70 -1.13 14.14
C MET A 202 2.75 -0.35 15.08
N ALA A 203 3.14 0.82 15.57
CA ALA A 203 2.35 1.63 16.50
C ALA A 203 1.74 2.89 15.86
N ALA A 204 2.45 3.54 14.94
CA ALA A 204 2.01 4.80 14.34
C ALA A 204 2.63 5.09 12.96
N CYS A 205 1.93 5.91 12.17
CA CYS A 205 2.44 6.57 10.97
C CYS A 205 2.82 8.01 11.28
N ASN A 206 3.91 8.49 10.68
CA ASN A 206 4.42 9.84 10.83
C ASN A 206 4.62 10.48 9.45
N TYR A 207 4.33 11.76 9.33
CA TYR A 207 4.46 12.54 8.10
C TYR A 207 5.26 13.81 8.39
N ALA A 208 6.29 14.07 7.57
CA ALA A 208 7.18 15.22 7.68
C ALA A 208 7.78 15.47 9.09
N SER A 209 7.84 14.44 9.95
CA SER A 209 8.28 14.54 11.35
C SER A 209 9.77 14.21 11.57
N ARG A 210 10.50 13.90 10.49
CA ARG A 210 11.91 13.50 10.48
C ARG A 210 12.62 14.18 9.30
N ASN A 211 13.95 14.32 9.40
CA ASN A 211 14.84 14.89 8.36
C ASN A 211 14.98 14.01 7.09
N ASP A 212 13.88 13.43 6.62
CA ASP A 212 13.79 12.74 5.33
C ASP A 212 13.68 13.77 4.18
N LYS A 213 14.04 13.34 2.96
CA LYS A 213 14.21 14.24 1.80
C LYS A 213 13.56 13.70 0.54
N SER A 214 13.25 14.59 -0.40
CA SER A 214 12.92 14.24 -1.78
C SER A 214 13.83 14.99 -2.76
N TYR A 215 14.11 14.38 -3.91
CA TYR A 215 15.00 14.94 -4.91
C TYR A 215 14.33 14.85 -6.28
N TRP A 216 14.35 15.98 -6.98
CA TRP A 216 13.61 16.19 -8.22
C TRP A 216 14.56 16.62 -9.31
N LEU A 217 14.29 16.21 -10.56
CA LEU A 217 15.03 16.71 -11.72
C LEU A 217 14.81 18.22 -11.82
N SER A 218 15.88 18.99 -11.95
CA SER A 218 15.82 20.45 -11.89
C SER A 218 15.57 21.10 -13.26
N THR A 219 15.15 22.36 -13.24
CA THR A 219 15.07 23.19 -14.45
C THR A 219 16.43 23.81 -14.82
N THR A 220 16.45 24.55 -15.92
CA THR A 220 17.60 25.37 -16.35
C THR A 220 17.79 26.67 -15.55
N ALA A 221 16.85 27.03 -14.65
CA ALA A 221 16.88 28.25 -13.84
C ALA A 221 18.21 28.47 -13.09
N ALA A 222 18.50 29.74 -12.79
CA ALA A 222 19.70 30.14 -12.05
C ALA A 222 19.65 29.59 -10.62
N THR A 223 20.78 29.14 -10.09
CA THR A 223 20.86 28.65 -8.70
C THR A 223 20.57 29.81 -7.72
N PRO A 224 19.55 29.71 -6.86
CA PRO A 224 19.24 30.73 -5.86
C PRO A 224 20.34 30.76 -4.79
N MET A 225 20.59 31.92 -4.19
CA MET A 225 21.59 32.08 -3.11
C MET A 225 21.12 31.49 -1.77
N MET A 226 19.82 31.27 -1.61
CA MET A 226 19.17 30.79 -0.39
C MET A 226 18.15 29.70 -0.74
N PRO A 227 17.77 28.82 0.21
CA PRO A 227 16.72 27.82 -0.01
C PRO A 227 15.38 28.48 -0.40
N VAL A 228 14.83 28.06 -1.54
CA VAL A 228 13.52 28.52 -2.05
C VAL A 228 12.38 27.80 -1.35
N SER A 229 11.23 28.46 -1.24
CA SER A 229 10.05 27.94 -0.52
C SER A 229 8.75 28.22 -1.27
N GLY A 230 7.68 27.49 -0.92
CA GLY A 230 6.34 27.75 -1.45
C GLY A 230 6.27 27.72 -2.98
N ALA A 231 5.73 28.79 -3.57
CA ALA A 231 5.51 28.88 -5.02
C ALA A 231 6.81 28.99 -5.85
N GLU A 232 7.89 29.55 -5.29
CA GLU A 232 9.17 29.74 -5.98
C GLU A 232 9.82 28.40 -6.37
N ILE A 233 9.58 27.34 -5.59
CA ILE A 233 10.06 25.98 -5.87
C ILE A 233 9.64 25.52 -7.28
N ARG A 234 8.46 25.95 -7.76
CA ARG A 234 7.95 25.60 -9.09
C ARG A 234 8.94 25.96 -10.21
N GLN A 235 9.68 27.05 -10.07
CA GLN A 235 10.65 27.50 -11.07
C GLN A 235 11.87 26.58 -11.19
N HIS A 236 12.12 25.75 -10.16
CA HIS A 236 13.29 24.89 -10.07
C HIS A 236 13.00 23.41 -10.30
N VAL A 237 11.73 22.98 -10.40
CA VAL A 237 11.34 21.56 -10.57
C VAL A 237 10.88 21.27 -12.00
N SER A 238 11.58 20.38 -12.70
CA SER A 238 11.25 19.95 -14.06
C SER A 238 9.86 19.31 -14.13
N ARG A 239 9.09 19.65 -15.16
CA ARG A 239 7.86 18.93 -15.50
C ARG A 239 8.15 17.65 -16.28
N CYS A 240 7.12 16.81 -16.36
CA CYS A 240 7.14 15.57 -17.11
C CYS A 240 5.76 15.28 -17.73
N VAL A 241 5.77 14.38 -18.71
CA VAL A 241 4.57 13.80 -19.32
C VAL A 241 4.74 12.29 -19.41
N VAL A 242 3.63 11.56 -19.28
CA VAL A 242 3.54 10.14 -19.61
C VAL A 242 2.60 9.98 -20.80
N CYS A 243 3.08 9.29 -21.84
CA CYS A 243 2.35 9.04 -23.09
C CYS A 243 2.12 7.55 -23.28
N GLU A 244 0.97 7.16 -23.83
CA GLU A 244 0.75 5.84 -24.41
C GLU A 244 1.46 5.76 -25.77
N ALA A 245 2.30 4.74 -25.96
CA ALA A 245 3.23 4.63 -27.08
C ALA A 245 3.09 3.30 -27.85
N PRO A 246 3.27 3.29 -29.19
CA PRO A 246 3.02 2.11 -30.02
C PRO A 246 3.95 0.92 -29.76
N SER A 247 5.17 1.19 -29.29
CA SER A 247 6.20 0.19 -29.01
C SER A 247 7.07 0.66 -27.83
N PRO A 248 7.94 -0.19 -27.26
CA PRO A 248 8.89 0.27 -26.27
C PRO A 248 9.92 1.21 -26.91
N ALA A 249 10.26 2.28 -26.20
CA ALA A 249 11.38 3.16 -26.55
C ALA A 249 12.64 2.74 -25.78
N VAL A 250 13.80 2.88 -26.42
CA VAL A 250 15.12 2.53 -25.84
C VAL A 250 16.11 3.67 -26.04
N ALA A 251 17.04 3.83 -25.09
CA ALA A 251 18.20 4.70 -25.27
C ALA A 251 19.36 3.94 -25.94
N VAL A 252 20.04 4.61 -26.86
CA VAL A 252 21.31 4.20 -27.46
C VAL A 252 22.36 5.26 -27.11
N HIS A 253 23.57 4.82 -26.74
CA HIS A 253 24.68 5.68 -26.30
C HIS A 253 25.88 5.51 -27.23
N SER A 254 26.55 6.60 -27.63
CA SER A 254 27.67 6.50 -28.58
C SER A 254 29.05 6.31 -27.94
N GLN A 255 29.26 6.86 -26.73
CA GLN A 255 30.59 7.06 -26.16
C GLN A 255 31.52 7.89 -27.08
N GLU A 256 30.92 8.73 -27.93
CA GLU A 256 31.58 9.60 -28.90
C GLU A 256 31.02 11.04 -28.82
N PRO A 257 31.65 12.03 -29.50
CA PRO A 257 31.05 13.35 -29.73
C PRO A 257 29.80 13.31 -30.61
N SER A 258 29.71 12.31 -31.49
CA SER A 258 28.63 12.07 -32.44
C SER A 258 27.38 11.56 -31.71
N THR A 259 26.19 11.96 -32.16
CA THR A 259 24.93 11.34 -31.71
C THR A 259 24.81 9.96 -32.35
N PRO A 260 24.53 8.88 -31.59
CA PRO A 260 24.39 7.56 -32.18
C PRO A 260 23.14 7.49 -33.08
N PRO A 261 23.21 6.81 -34.24
CA PRO A 261 22.04 6.56 -35.07
C PRO A 261 21.07 5.60 -34.37
N CYS A 262 19.78 5.69 -34.71
CA CYS A 262 18.81 4.68 -34.29
C CYS A 262 19.03 3.37 -35.07
N PRO A 263 18.67 2.19 -34.50
CA PRO A 263 18.71 0.93 -35.21
C PRO A 263 17.80 0.92 -36.46
N SER A 264 18.09 0.07 -37.43
CA SER A 264 17.29 -0.07 -38.66
C SER A 264 15.82 -0.36 -38.34
N ARG A 265 14.90 0.42 -38.94
CA ARG A 265 13.43 0.41 -38.67
C ARG A 265 13.02 0.97 -37.29
N TRP A 266 13.83 1.85 -36.72
CA TRP A 266 13.48 2.63 -35.53
C TRP A 266 13.60 4.12 -35.85
N ARG A 267 12.65 4.92 -35.38
CA ARG A 267 12.68 6.39 -35.48
C ARG A 267 13.22 7.02 -34.21
N SER A 268 13.92 8.14 -34.35
CA SER A 268 14.34 8.95 -33.21
C SER A 268 13.14 9.68 -32.59
N LEU A 269 13.14 9.78 -31.26
CA LEU A 269 12.22 10.60 -30.47
C LEU A 269 12.89 11.86 -29.94
N TRP A 270 14.11 11.74 -29.41
CA TRP A 270 14.98 12.87 -29.07
C TRP A 270 16.44 12.42 -28.98
N THR A 271 17.34 13.41 -28.95
CA THR A 271 18.78 13.19 -28.70
C THR A 271 19.18 13.94 -27.43
N GLY A 272 20.31 13.57 -26.84
CA GLY A 272 20.72 14.13 -25.55
C GLY A 272 22.13 13.75 -25.12
N TYR A 273 22.31 13.69 -23.81
CA TYR A 273 23.54 13.33 -23.11
C TYR A 273 23.33 12.12 -22.20
N SER A 274 24.35 11.28 -22.13
CA SER A 274 24.31 9.97 -21.47
C SER A 274 24.43 10.09 -19.95
N PHE A 275 23.30 10.25 -19.26
CA PHE A 275 23.17 10.30 -17.81
C PHE A 275 23.21 8.88 -17.21
N LEU A 276 24.18 8.63 -16.32
CA LEU A 276 24.41 7.31 -15.74
C LEU A 276 23.85 7.20 -14.32
N MET A 277 24.28 8.09 -13.41
CA MET A 277 23.92 8.00 -11.99
C MET A 277 24.04 9.32 -11.23
N HIS A 278 23.53 9.33 -10.01
CA HIS A 278 23.59 10.39 -9.02
C HIS A 278 23.81 9.76 -7.63
N GLN A 279 24.00 10.56 -6.57
CA GLN A 279 24.30 10.05 -5.23
C GLN A 279 23.27 9.07 -4.64
N GLY A 280 22.02 9.12 -5.09
CA GLY A 280 20.92 8.29 -4.62
C GLY A 280 20.61 7.06 -5.48
N GLY A 281 21.31 6.85 -6.60
CA GLY A 281 20.96 5.77 -7.54
C GLY A 281 21.44 5.99 -8.98
N GLY A 282 21.06 5.06 -9.86
CA GLY A 282 21.44 5.06 -11.27
C GLY A 282 20.25 4.86 -12.21
N GLN A 283 20.48 5.15 -13.49
CA GLN A 283 19.54 4.89 -14.58
C GLN A 283 19.94 3.61 -15.32
N SER A 284 18.96 2.88 -15.87
CA SER A 284 19.27 1.81 -16.83
C SER A 284 19.72 2.43 -18.15
N LEU A 285 20.89 2.05 -18.68
CA LEU A 285 21.40 2.58 -19.95
C LEU A 285 20.55 2.20 -21.17
N THR A 286 19.62 1.26 -21.05
CA THR A 286 18.62 0.96 -22.09
C THR A 286 17.33 1.78 -21.94
N SER A 287 17.11 2.40 -20.79
CA SER A 287 15.91 3.20 -20.50
C SER A 287 16.02 4.57 -21.13
N PRO A 288 14.94 5.17 -21.67
CA PRO A 288 14.91 6.58 -22.06
C PRO A 288 15.40 7.55 -20.96
N GLY A 289 15.33 7.14 -19.69
CA GLY A 289 15.80 7.90 -18.53
C GLY A 289 17.31 8.14 -18.45
N SER A 290 18.13 7.32 -19.12
CA SER A 290 19.58 7.57 -19.24
C SER A 290 19.92 8.65 -20.28
N CYS A 291 18.94 9.16 -21.03
CA CYS A 291 19.17 10.12 -22.12
C CYS A 291 18.48 11.46 -21.87
N LEU A 292 19.10 12.27 -20.99
CA LEU A 292 18.63 13.63 -20.69
C LEU A 292 18.91 14.56 -21.88
N ARG A 293 17.94 15.42 -22.22
CA ARG A 293 18.05 16.33 -23.38
C ARG A 293 19.15 17.36 -23.17
N ASP A 294 19.21 17.92 -21.95
CA ASP A 294 20.14 18.98 -21.58
C ASP A 294 21.18 18.49 -20.56
N PHE A 295 22.45 18.72 -20.87
CA PHE A 295 23.55 18.51 -19.92
C PHE A 295 23.53 19.57 -18.81
N ARG A 296 23.55 19.11 -17.55
CA ARG A 296 23.69 19.94 -16.35
C ARG A 296 24.63 19.24 -15.37
N SER A 297 25.64 19.95 -14.86
CA SER A 297 26.54 19.42 -13.81
C SER A 297 25.80 19.01 -12.54
N GLN A 298 24.71 19.73 -12.21
CA GLN A 298 23.76 19.40 -11.15
C GLN A 298 22.33 19.35 -11.72
N PRO A 299 21.87 18.18 -12.21
CA PRO A 299 20.56 18.00 -12.84
C PRO A 299 19.41 17.80 -11.84
N SER A 300 19.66 17.95 -10.54
CA SER A 300 18.67 17.72 -9.48
C SER A 300 18.71 18.78 -8.39
N ILE A 301 17.54 19.08 -7.82
CA ILE A 301 17.35 19.90 -6.62
C ILE A 301 16.99 19.02 -5.42
N GLU A 302 17.55 19.30 -4.25
CA GLU A 302 17.19 18.65 -2.98
C GLU A 302 16.04 19.43 -2.32
N CYS A 303 15.00 18.73 -1.86
CA CYS A 303 13.91 19.30 -1.07
C CYS A 303 13.88 18.68 0.35
N GLN A 304 13.93 19.56 1.36
CA GLN A 304 13.87 19.20 2.77
C GLN A 304 12.40 19.14 3.21
N GLY A 305 11.90 17.91 3.42
CA GLY A 305 10.49 17.66 3.63
C GLY A 305 9.84 18.48 4.74
N PRO A 306 10.31 18.39 6.01
CA PRO A 306 9.72 19.11 7.15
C PRO A 306 9.78 20.64 7.05
N ARG A 307 10.75 21.17 6.29
CA ARG A 307 10.97 22.62 6.17
C ARG A 307 10.22 23.26 5.01
N GLY A 308 9.69 22.47 4.08
CA GLY A 308 9.03 23.00 2.88
C GLY A 308 9.96 23.80 1.96
N THR A 309 11.27 23.55 2.03
CA THR A 309 12.29 24.27 1.25
C THR A 309 13.06 23.36 0.30
N CYS A 310 13.56 23.92 -0.80
CA CYS A 310 14.44 23.23 -1.73
C CYS A 310 15.69 24.05 -2.05
N HIS A 311 16.82 23.38 -2.31
CA HIS A 311 18.10 24.04 -2.58
C HIS A 311 19.07 23.15 -3.38
N TYR A 312 20.11 23.76 -3.94
CA TYR A 312 21.20 23.08 -4.64
C TYR A 312 22.42 23.03 -3.73
N PHE A 313 22.77 21.86 -3.23
CA PHE A 313 23.95 21.67 -2.37
C PHE A 313 25.18 21.27 -3.19
N THR A 314 26.35 21.77 -2.80
CA THR A 314 27.63 21.57 -3.49
C THR A 314 28.16 20.14 -3.43
N ASN A 315 27.63 19.33 -2.50
CA ASN A 315 27.96 17.92 -2.39
C ASN A 315 27.21 17.04 -3.41
N ALA A 316 26.23 17.56 -4.16
CA ALA A 316 25.42 16.78 -5.09
C ALA A 316 26.17 16.52 -6.42
N TYR A 317 26.59 15.28 -6.62
CA TYR A 317 27.26 14.84 -7.85
C TYR A 317 26.31 14.17 -8.85
N SER A 318 26.53 14.44 -10.13
CA SER A 318 25.98 13.69 -11.25
C SER A 318 27.10 13.01 -12.04
N PHE A 319 26.79 11.85 -12.60
CA PHE A 319 27.72 11.00 -13.32
C PHE A 319 27.17 10.71 -14.71
N TRP A 320 28.02 10.83 -15.71
CA TRP A 320 27.68 10.74 -17.12
C TRP A 320 28.64 9.78 -17.80
N LEU A 321 28.20 9.06 -18.84
CA LEU A 321 29.14 8.28 -19.64
C LEU A 321 30.11 9.24 -20.35
N THR A 322 31.40 8.93 -20.26
CA THR A 322 32.45 9.65 -20.97
C THR A 322 32.60 9.15 -22.40
N ARG A 323 33.36 9.89 -23.19
CA ARG A 323 33.91 9.42 -24.46
C ARG A 323 35.07 8.48 -24.21
N VAL A 324 35.21 7.50 -25.09
CA VAL A 324 36.34 6.56 -25.11
C VAL A 324 36.66 6.31 -26.59
N GLY A 325 37.82 6.77 -27.05
CA GLY A 325 38.27 6.46 -28.41
C GLY A 325 38.58 4.97 -28.56
N ALA A 326 38.44 4.42 -29.77
CA ALA A 326 38.72 3.00 -30.02
C ALA A 326 40.17 2.60 -29.66
N ALA A 327 41.13 3.51 -29.79
CA ALA A 327 42.52 3.31 -29.36
C ALA A 327 42.71 3.42 -27.82
N GLU A 328 41.79 4.06 -27.11
CA GLU A 328 41.84 4.31 -25.68
C GLU A 328 41.18 3.20 -24.85
N GLN A 329 40.31 2.39 -25.48
CA GLN A 329 39.48 1.36 -24.84
C GLN A 329 40.25 0.35 -23.97
N PHE A 330 41.52 0.10 -24.30
CA PHE A 330 42.43 -0.78 -23.54
C PHE A 330 43.75 -0.09 -23.17
N SER A 331 43.78 1.24 -23.10
CA SER A 331 44.95 1.98 -22.63
C SER A 331 45.24 1.65 -21.16
N PRO A 332 46.52 1.55 -20.75
CA PRO A 332 46.91 1.06 -19.42
C PRO A 332 46.43 1.95 -18.27
N ALA A 333 46.16 3.23 -18.52
CA ALA A 333 45.44 4.11 -17.63
C ALA A 333 44.67 5.17 -18.44
N PRO A 334 43.47 5.61 -17.99
CA PRO A 334 42.78 6.75 -18.59
C PRO A 334 43.49 8.07 -18.24
N ALA A 335 43.51 9.02 -19.18
CA ALA A 335 44.06 10.34 -18.96
C ALA A 335 43.17 11.16 -17.99
N SER A 336 43.66 11.42 -16.78
CA SER A 336 42.95 12.24 -15.79
C SER A 336 42.94 13.72 -16.19
N ASN A 337 41.78 14.37 -16.08
CA ASN A 337 41.59 15.78 -16.42
C ASN A 337 40.48 16.42 -15.56
N THR A 338 40.58 17.72 -15.29
CA THR A 338 39.61 18.51 -14.52
C THR A 338 38.96 19.56 -15.41
N LEU A 339 37.71 19.29 -15.82
CA LEU A 339 36.97 20.10 -16.78
C LEU A 339 36.21 21.23 -16.07
N LYS A 340 36.71 22.47 -16.16
CA LYS A 340 36.11 23.63 -15.49
C LYS A 340 35.01 24.30 -16.31
N GLU A 341 35.13 24.32 -17.63
CA GLU A 341 34.18 25.03 -18.49
C GLU A 341 33.01 24.15 -18.95
N ALA A 342 31.81 24.71 -18.98
CA ALA A 342 30.60 23.99 -19.40
C ALA A 342 30.67 23.47 -20.85
N TRP A 343 31.41 24.15 -21.74
CA TRP A 343 31.65 23.65 -23.11
C TRP A 343 32.56 22.41 -23.10
N GLN A 344 33.64 22.43 -22.30
CA GLN A 344 34.55 21.29 -22.13
C GLN A 344 33.84 20.07 -21.51
N GLN A 345 32.85 20.29 -20.65
CA GLN A 345 32.01 19.26 -20.03
C GLN A 345 30.93 18.70 -20.97
N ARG A 346 30.48 19.46 -21.98
CA ARG A 346 29.58 18.98 -23.07
C ARG A 346 30.37 18.31 -24.20
N GLN A 347 31.60 18.76 -24.41
CA GLN A 347 32.70 17.92 -24.86
C GLN A 347 32.99 16.85 -23.80
N THR A 348 33.77 15.80 -24.10
CA THR A 348 34.03 14.64 -23.21
C THR A 348 32.82 13.79 -22.75
N THR A 349 31.61 14.34 -22.55
CA THR A 349 30.40 13.56 -22.29
C THR A 349 29.89 12.89 -23.57
N SER A 350 29.46 11.64 -23.41
CA SER A 350 28.85 10.77 -24.41
C SER A 350 27.46 11.28 -24.81
N ARG A 351 27.13 11.18 -26.11
CA ARG A 351 25.80 11.49 -26.63
C ARG A 351 24.90 10.26 -26.62
N CYS A 352 23.61 10.52 -26.67
CA CYS A 352 22.59 9.48 -26.75
C CYS A 352 21.44 9.86 -27.68
N ASN A 353 20.69 8.85 -28.10
CA ASN A 353 19.51 8.96 -28.94
C ASN A 353 18.45 8.00 -28.39
N VAL A 354 17.24 8.51 -28.14
CA VAL A 354 16.10 7.66 -27.74
C VAL A 354 15.31 7.32 -28.99
N CYS A 355 15.17 6.03 -29.22
CA CYS A 355 14.59 5.46 -30.43
C CYS A 355 13.36 4.64 -30.07
N ILE A 356 12.34 4.66 -30.94
CA ILE A 356 11.16 3.79 -30.85
C ILE A 356 11.03 2.98 -32.15
N ARG A 357 10.60 1.73 -32.05
CA ARG A 357 10.38 0.89 -33.23
C ARG A 357 9.11 1.35 -33.95
N GLU A 358 9.18 1.40 -35.27
CA GLU A 358 8.00 1.64 -36.12
C GLU A 358 7.17 0.36 -36.31
#